data_AF-A0A7K2ZA99-F1
#
_entry.id   AF-A0A7K2ZA99-F1
#
_cell.length_a   1.000
_cell.length_b   1.000
_cell.length_c   1.000
_cell.angle_alpha   90.00
_cell.angle_beta   90.00
_cell.angle_gamma   90.00
#
_symmetry.space_group_name_H-M   'P 1'
#
loop_
_entity.id
_entity.type
_entity.pdbx_description
1 polymer ?
#
loop_
_entity_poly.entity_id
_entity_poly.type
_entity_poly.pdbx_seq_one_letter_code
_entity_poly.pdbx_strand_id
1 'polypeptide(L)' 'MYLPSADRYSAMPYRRTGRSGLLLPALSLGLWHNFGGDRTPDEQGRILRRAFDLGITHFDLANNYG' A
#
# COMPACT_ATOMS: atom_id res chain seq x y z
N MET A 1 -13.91 9.32 9.87
CA MET A 1 -13.28 8.00 10.12
C MET A 1 -13.19 7.26 8.79
N TYR A 2 -12.09 6.57 8.49
CA TYR A 2 -11.93 5.82 7.24
C TYR A 2 -12.49 4.39 7.39
N LEU A 3 -13.29 3.95 6.42
CA LEU A 3 -13.78 2.58 6.29
C LEU A 3 -13.24 2.01 4.96
N PRO A 4 -12.44 0.93 4.97
CA PRO A 4 -11.92 0.34 3.74
C PRO A 4 -13.01 -0.26 2.87
N SER A 5 -12.77 -0.28 1.56
CA SER A 5 -13.65 -0.95 0.60
C SER A 5 -13.86 -2.41 0.98
N ALA A 6 -15.13 -2.82 1.06
CA ALA A 6 -15.50 -4.17 1.47
C ALA A 6 -15.03 -5.25 0.49
N ASP A 7 -14.84 -4.87 -0.77
CA ASP A 7 -14.48 -5.71 -1.90
C ASP A 7 -12.99 -5.64 -2.28
N ARG A 8 -12.13 -5.00 -1.47
CA ARG A 8 -10.70 -4.77 -1.78
C ARG A 8 -9.89 -6.02 -2.14
N TYR A 9 -10.33 -7.20 -1.71
CA TYR A 9 -9.69 -8.49 -2.01
C TYR A 9 -10.22 -9.19 -3.27
N SER A 10 -11.26 -8.65 -3.90
CA SER A 10 -11.94 -9.29 -5.03
C SER A 10 -11.12 -9.25 -6.33
N ALA A 11 -10.36 -8.19 -6.55
CA ALA A 11 -9.67 -7.93 -7.82
C ALA A 11 -8.15 -8.09 -7.75
N MET A 12 -7.51 -7.82 -6.59
CA MET A 12 -6.05 -7.86 -6.47
C MET A 12 -5.53 -9.31 -6.49
N PRO A 13 -4.68 -9.70 -7.46
CA PRO A 13 -4.03 -11.00 -7.41
C PRO A 13 -2.95 -11.01 -6.33
N TYR A 14 -2.92 -12.05 -5.51
CA TYR A 14 -1.86 -12.26 -4.50
C TYR A 14 -0.92 -13.37 -4.95
N ARG A 15 0.39 -13.11 -4.90
CA ARG A 15 1.44 -14.00 -5.38
C ARG A 15 2.30 -14.48 -4.22
N ARG A 16 2.65 -15.76 -4.22
CA ARG A 16 3.49 -16.36 -3.18
C ARG A 16 4.93 -15.86 -3.29
N THR A 17 5.50 -15.44 -2.16
CA THR A 17 6.89 -15.01 -2.08
C THR A 17 7.80 -16.23 -1.90
N GLY A 18 8.25 -16.80 -3.01
CA GLY A 18 9.14 -17.97 -3.02
C GLY A 18 8.52 -19.19 -2.31
N ARG A 19 9.34 -19.90 -1.51
CA ARG A 19 8.92 -21.06 -0.70
C ARG A 19 8.49 -20.64 0.71
N SER A 20 7.60 -19.66 0.81
CA SER A 20 7.06 -19.17 2.08
C SER A 20 5.53 -19.21 2.10
N GLY A 21 4.95 -19.03 3.29
CA GLY A 21 3.51 -18.79 3.46
C GLY A 21 3.06 -17.39 3.08
N LEU A 22 4.00 -16.46 2.83
CA LEU A 22 3.70 -15.06 2.55
C LEU A 22 3.16 -14.89 1.14
N LEU A 23 2.03 -14.19 1.03
CA LEU A 23 1.48 -13.73 -0.24
C LEU A 23 1.58 -12.21 -0.30
N LEU A 24 2.19 -11.68 -1.35
CA LEU A 24 2.25 -10.25 -1.63
C LEU A 24 1.27 -9.88 -2.76
N PRO A 25 0.70 -8.67 -2.74
CA PRO A 25 -0.15 -8.21 -3.84
C PRO A 25 0.68 -8.11 -5.11
N ALA A 26 0.04 -8.33 -6.27
CA ALA A 26 0.69 -8.22 -7.58
C ALA A 26 1.30 -6.82 -7.83
N LEU A 27 0.76 -5.80 -7.14
CA LEU A 27 1.28 -4.44 -7.08
C LEU A 27 1.46 -4.04 -5.61
N SER A 28 2.62 -3.51 -5.26
CA SER A 28 2.94 -2.98 -3.92
C SER A 28 3.18 -1.47 -3.99
N LEU A 29 3.01 -0.75 -2.88
CA LEU A 29 3.23 0.70 -2.83
C LEU A 29 4.53 1.02 -2.08
N GLY A 30 5.53 1.57 -2.78
CA GLY A 30 6.74 2.11 -2.16
C GLY A 30 6.57 3.58 -1.76
N LEU A 31 7.14 3.95 -0.61
CA LEU A 31 7.03 5.29 -0.02
C LEU A 31 8.28 6.16 -0.26
N TRP A 32 9.09 5.84 -1.27
CA TRP A 32 10.34 6.57 -1.55
C TRP A 32 10.13 8.06 -1.82
N HIS A 33 9.05 8.42 -2.53
CA HIS A 33 8.69 9.80 -2.85
C HIS A 33 7.24 10.10 -2.49
N ASN A 34 6.92 11.37 -2.24
CA ASN A 34 5.59 11.90 -1.88
C ASN A 34 5.13 11.59 -0.44
N PHE A 35 6.00 11.02 0.39
CA PHE A 35 5.75 10.73 1.81
C PHE A 35 6.72 11.48 2.74
N GLY A 36 7.40 12.50 2.21
CA GLY A 36 8.25 13.42 2.96
C GLY A 36 7.50 14.65 3.46
N GLY A 37 8.25 15.62 4.00
CA GLY A 37 7.70 16.88 4.53
C GLY A 37 7.14 17.85 3.48
N ASP A 38 7.31 17.55 2.21
CA ASP A 38 6.82 18.32 1.06
C ASP A 38 5.33 18.08 0.74
N ARG A 39 4.73 17.03 1.33
CA ARG A 39 3.32 16.67 1.15
C ARG A 39 2.56 16.69 2.46
N THR A 40 1.30 17.08 2.40
CA THR A 40 0.44 17.08 3.59
C THR A 40 0.11 15.66 4.05
N PRO A 41 -0.07 15.42 5.36
CA PRO A 41 -0.55 14.12 5.86
C PRO A 41 -1.87 13.66 5.22
N ASP A 42 -2.73 14.61 4.82
CA ASP A 42 -3.99 14.32 4.14
C ASP A 42 -3.79 13.78 2.71
N GLU A 43 -2.85 14.36 1.96
CA GLU A 43 -2.45 13.84 0.64
C GLU A 43 -1.84 12.44 0.74
N GLN A 44 -0.88 12.27 1.65
CA GLN A 44 -0.27 10.97 1.90
C GLN A 44 -1.32 9.93 2.30
N GLY A 45 -2.21 10.30 3.22
CA GLY A 45 -3.30 9.45 3.66
C GLY A 45 -4.26 9.07 2.53
N ARG A 46 -4.54 9.96 1.57
CA ARG A 46 -5.37 9.63 0.40
C ARG A 46 -4.73 8.55 -0.47
N ILE A 47 -3.42 8.61 -0.67
CA ILE A 47 -2.67 7.61 -1.45
C ILE A 47 -2.72 6.25 -0.74
N LEU A 48 -2.44 6.21 0.56
CA LEU A 48 -2.46 4.98 1.35
C LEU A 48 -3.84 4.31 1.36
N ARG A 49 -4.89 5.10 1.60
CA ARG A 49 -6.28 4.60 1.62
C ARG A 49 -6.68 4.03 0.26
N ARG A 50 -6.39 4.76 -0.83
CA ARG A 50 -6.70 4.28 -2.18
C ARG A 50 -5.96 3.00 -2.53
N ALA A 51 -4.68 2.90 -2.18
CA ALA A 51 -3.90 1.67 -2.38
C ALA A 51 -4.54 0.49 -1.64
N PHE A 52 -4.93 0.68 -0.38
CA PHE A 52 -5.58 -0.37 0.42
C PHE A 52 -6.97 -0.75 -0.09
N ASP A 53 -7.77 0.22 -0.54
CA ASP A 53 -9.08 -0.02 -1.17
C ASP A 53 -8.96 -0.84 -2.46
N LEU A 54 -7.82 -0.73 -3.16
CA LEU A 54 -7.49 -1.52 -4.34
C LEU A 54 -6.84 -2.88 -4.03
N GLY A 55 -6.72 -3.24 -2.75
CA GLY A 55 -6.15 -4.52 -2.32
C GLY A 55 -4.63 -4.54 -2.17
N ILE A 56 -3.93 -3.40 -2.29
CA ILE A 56 -2.51 -3.34 -1.96
C ILE A 56 -2.36 -3.52 -0.44
N THR A 57 -1.73 -4.63 -0.04
CA THR A 57 -1.47 -4.99 1.37
C THR A 57 0.00 -4.88 1.76
N HIS A 58 0.86 -4.46 0.84
CA HIS A 58 2.28 -4.27 1.09
C HIS A 58 2.69 -2.81 0.81
N PHE A 59 3.21 -2.18 1.86
CA PHE A 59 3.80 -0.86 1.85
C PHE A 59 5.29 -0.99 2.14
N ASP A 60 6.12 -0.43 1.28
CA ASP A 60 7.58 -0.53 1.34
C ASP A 60 8.20 0.81 1.77
N LEU A 61 9.12 0.75 2.74
CA LEU A 61 9.75 1.90 3.39
C LEU A 61 11.24 1.65 3.61
N ALA A 62 12.01 2.74 3.72
CA ALA A 62 13.38 2.71 4.21
C ALA A 62 13.65 3.88 5.18
N ASN A 63 14.74 3.78 5.93
CA ASN A 63 15.13 4.73 6.98
C ASN A 63 15.36 6.17 6.49
N ASN A 64 15.70 6.36 5.21
CA ASN A 64 16.00 7.65 4.61
C ASN A 64 15.00 8.08 3.53
N TYR A 65 13.83 7.43 3.46
CA TYR A 65 12.74 7.90 2.61
C TYR A 65 12.17 9.20 3.15
N GLY A 66 11.90 10.15 2.26
CA GLY A 66 11.50 11.51 2.59
C GLY A 66 11.96 12.50 1.53
#